data_AF-A0A3M1ZBR9-F1
#
_entry.id   AF-A0A3M1ZBR9-F1
#
_cell.length_a   1.000
_cell.length_b   1.000
_cell.length_c   1.000
_cell.angle_alpha   90.00
_cell.angle_beta   90.00
_cell.angle_gamma   90.00
#
_symmetry.space_group_name_H-M   'P 1'
#
loop_
_entity.id
_entity.type
_entity.pdbx_description
1 polymer ?
#
loop_
_entity_poly.entity_id
_entity_poly.type
_entity_poly.pdbx_seq_one_letter_code
_entity_poly.pdbx_strand_id
1 'polypeptide(L)'
;KTPTGIASSLRLSYEQVIQSCADCHGKGYDDMARHWKQLLTEEMEKAEKALLDARAALRNASKDAKPQAAALVEAAERNLSFVRRGRGLHNVDYALRILADVQERAEKVKALVEPGYAARQTVPPTGCTQLCHSCVECIETQPVPFGNVSFPHDIHVEDEGLECLECHTPRERHGQTVLQNCNECHHGEGAGAVECQDCHVDNHNLYNGQNACDEKSCDVRGEKNPMAEAVGCEECHAQVAAGEENTVEGIKAACVECHDGDESYGAMVDEWEEEAKGLKAEVATLRTMLQDTQRKILAAMREGKYTYDAQDLVNNAEKNLKLFERGNPIHNLAFSKDLLGRVRTLLTQAQKTLEAYSTIRTLPREAYF
;
A
#
# COMPACT_ATOMS: atom_id res chain seq x y z
N LYS A 1 -34.96 6.28 -48.94
CA LYS A 1 -35.13 5.94 -47.51
C LYS A 1 -33.77 6.00 -46.87
N THR A 2 -33.48 7.12 -46.21
CA THR A 2 -32.23 7.41 -45.50
C THR A 2 -32.18 6.60 -44.21
N PRO A 3 -31.05 5.93 -43.88
CA PRO A 3 -30.92 5.26 -42.60
C PRO A 3 -30.73 6.31 -41.51
N THR A 4 -31.72 6.39 -40.64
CA THR A 4 -31.71 7.13 -39.38
C THR A 4 -31.05 6.27 -38.32
N GLY A 5 -30.12 6.85 -37.55
CA GLY A 5 -29.62 6.22 -36.32
C GLY A 5 -28.11 6.14 -36.19
N ILE A 6 -27.41 7.28 -36.24
CA ILE A 6 -26.14 7.39 -35.50
C ILE A 6 -26.56 7.67 -34.06
N ALA A 7 -26.42 6.66 -33.20
CA ALA A 7 -26.66 6.80 -31.77
C ALA A 7 -25.84 7.98 -31.23
N SER A 8 -26.54 8.91 -30.58
CA SER A 8 -25.95 9.99 -29.80
C SER A 8 -24.85 9.41 -28.91
N SER A 9 -23.62 9.88 -29.10
CA SER A 9 -22.48 9.56 -28.25
C SER A 9 -22.88 9.79 -26.79
N LEU A 10 -23.00 8.72 -26.02
CA LEU A 10 -23.23 8.73 -24.58
C LEU A 10 -22.13 9.57 -23.93
N ARG A 11 -22.42 10.84 -23.63
CA ARG A 11 -21.59 11.61 -22.72
C ARG A 11 -21.86 11.05 -21.34
N LEU A 12 -20.95 10.20 -20.87
CA LEU A 12 -20.92 9.78 -19.47
C LEU A 12 -20.96 11.04 -18.59
N SER A 13 -21.81 11.01 -17.56
CA SER A 13 -21.78 12.02 -16.51
C SER A 13 -20.43 12.02 -15.83
N TYR A 14 -20.06 13.15 -15.23
CA TYR A 14 -18.80 13.26 -14.51
C TYR A 14 -18.68 12.19 -13.40
N GLU A 15 -19.78 11.87 -12.73
CA GLU A 15 -19.83 10.82 -11.71
C GLU A 15 -19.52 9.44 -12.29
N GLN A 16 -20.08 9.12 -13.47
CA GLN A 16 -19.78 7.87 -14.17
C GLN A 16 -18.32 7.78 -14.62
N VAL A 17 -17.70 8.91 -14.97
CA VAL A 17 -16.27 8.95 -15.33
C VAL A 17 -15.40 8.74 -14.09
N ILE A 18 -15.71 9.37 -12.96
CA ILE A 18 -14.96 9.16 -11.72
C ILE A 18 -15.05 7.71 -11.23
N GLN A 19 -16.25 7.11 -11.26
CA GLN A 19 -16.44 5.74 -10.82
C GLN A 19 -15.53 4.77 -11.58
N SER A 20 -15.32 5.02 -12.88
CA SER A 20 -14.42 4.20 -13.71
C SER A 20 -12.96 4.24 -13.26
N CYS A 21 -12.54 5.27 -12.51
CA CYS A 21 -11.20 5.30 -11.91
C CYS A 21 -11.07 4.22 -10.82
N ALA A 22 -12.06 4.10 -9.94
CA ALA A 22 -12.05 3.09 -8.88
C ALA A 22 -12.18 1.66 -9.43
N ASP A 23 -12.92 1.48 -10.53
CA ASP A 23 -13.09 0.17 -11.17
C ASP A 23 -11.76 -0.43 -11.66
N CYS A 24 -10.80 0.41 -12.06
CA CYS A 24 -9.48 -0.02 -12.55
C CYS A 24 -8.34 0.14 -11.53
N HIS A 25 -8.38 1.18 -10.70
CA HIS A 25 -7.29 1.53 -9.78
C HIS A 25 -7.56 1.14 -8.32
N GLY A 26 -8.80 0.74 -7.99
CA GLY A 26 -9.20 0.33 -6.66
C GLY A 26 -9.87 1.44 -5.85
N LYS A 27 -10.31 1.07 -4.64
CA LYS A 27 -11.06 1.93 -3.73
C LYS A 27 -10.27 3.20 -3.36
N GLY A 28 -10.95 4.36 -3.34
CA GLY A 28 -10.37 5.65 -2.96
C GLY A 28 -9.86 6.49 -4.13
N TYR A 29 -9.65 5.89 -5.31
CA TYR A 29 -9.26 6.62 -6.52
C TYR A 29 -10.37 7.53 -7.05
N ASP A 30 -11.63 7.22 -6.73
CA ASP A 30 -12.79 8.05 -7.02
C ASP A 30 -12.78 9.34 -6.18
N ASP A 31 -12.46 9.23 -4.89
CA ASP A 31 -12.30 10.40 -4.01
C ASP A 31 -11.13 11.28 -4.44
N MET A 32 -10.00 10.67 -4.78
CA MET A 32 -8.85 11.40 -5.32
C MET A 32 -9.19 12.14 -6.63
N ALA A 33 -9.96 11.51 -7.53
CA ALA A 33 -10.39 12.16 -8.77
C ALA A 33 -11.38 13.31 -8.53
N ARG A 34 -12.26 13.20 -7.52
CA ARG A 34 -13.13 14.32 -7.07
C ARG A 34 -12.29 15.48 -6.55
N HIS A 35 -11.30 15.20 -5.70
CA HIS A 35 -10.36 16.19 -5.19
C HIS A 35 -9.58 16.89 -6.31
N TRP A 36 -9.02 16.15 -7.27
CA TRP A 36 -8.30 16.73 -8.40
C TRP A 36 -9.14 17.69 -9.23
N LYS A 37 -10.42 17.39 -9.43
CA LYS A 37 -11.30 18.32 -10.12
C LYS A 37 -11.50 19.60 -9.31
N GLN A 38 -11.74 19.48 -8.01
CA GLN A 38 -11.91 20.66 -7.17
C GLN A 38 -10.65 21.53 -7.24
N LEU A 39 -9.47 20.93 -7.06
CA LEU A 39 -8.19 21.60 -7.14
C LEU A 39 -7.96 22.30 -8.49
N LEU A 40 -8.27 21.61 -9.60
CA LEU A 40 -8.18 22.19 -10.95
C LEU A 40 -9.16 23.33 -11.17
N THR A 41 -10.37 23.24 -10.63
CA THR A 41 -11.37 24.31 -10.70
C THR A 41 -10.87 25.55 -9.95
N GLU A 42 -10.42 25.40 -8.72
CA GLU A 42 -9.91 26.50 -7.89
C GLU A 42 -8.68 27.18 -8.52
N GLU A 43 -7.70 26.40 -8.99
CA GLU A 43 -6.51 26.96 -9.63
C GLU A 43 -6.82 27.62 -10.98
N MET A 44 -7.83 27.12 -11.71
CA MET A 44 -8.28 27.75 -12.95
C MET A 44 -8.96 29.09 -12.69
N GLU A 45 -9.76 29.21 -11.62
CA GLU A 45 -10.37 30.48 -11.20
C GLU A 45 -9.31 31.50 -10.76
N LYS A 46 -8.30 31.08 -9.99
CA LYS A 46 -7.15 31.93 -9.62
C LYS A 46 -6.40 32.43 -10.86
N ALA A 47 -6.11 31.53 -11.80
CA ALA A 47 -5.45 31.86 -13.06
C ALA A 47 -6.27 32.81 -13.94
N GLU A 48 -7.59 32.60 -14.03
CA GLU A 48 -8.50 33.49 -14.78
C GLU A 48 -8.53 34.89 -14.19
N LYS A 49 -8.63 35.00 -12.86
CA LYS A 49 -8.59 36.29 -12.16
C LYS A 49 -7.24 37.01 -12.38
N ALA A 50 -6.12 36.30 -12.19
CA ALA A 50 -4.80 36.88 -12.39
C ALA A 50 -4.62 37.42 -13.82
N LEU A 51 -5.10 36.65 -14.82
CA LEU A 51 -5.05 37.06 -16.22
C LEU A 51 -5.95 38.26 -16.52
N LEU A 52 -7.12 38.36 -15.90
CA LEU A 52 -8.01 39.50 -16.02
C LEU A 52 -7.36 40.78 -15.46
N ASP A 53 -6.70 40.67 -14.31
CA ASP A 53 -5.95 41.78 -13.69
C ASP A 53 -4.77 42.21 -14.58
N ALA A 54 -4.01 41.25 -15.13
CA ALA A 54 -2.89 41.54 -16.04
C ALA A 54 -3.35 42.24 -17.33
N ARG A 55 -4.48 41.82 -17.91
CA ARG A 55 -5.11 42.50 -19.05
C ARG A 55 -5.51 43.93 -18.70
N ALA A 56 -5.97 44.17 -17.47
CA ALA A 56 -6.30 45.50 -17.00
C ALA A 56 -5.05 46.39 -16.89
N ALA A 57 -3.98 45.86 -16.30
CA ALA A 57 -2.71 46.55 -16.15
C ALA A 57 -2.04 46.86 -17.51
N LEU A 58 -2.14 45.95 -18.48
CA LEU A 58 -1.63 46.13 -19.85
C LEU A 58 -2.19 47.39 -20.55
N ARG A 59 -3.41 47.84 -20.22
CA ARG A 59 -4.00 49.05 -20.80
C ARG A 59 -3.21 50.32 -20.47
N ASN A 60 -2.51 50.31 -19.32
CA ASN A 60 -1.71 51.43 -18.82
C ASN A 60 -0.22 51.27 -19.15
N ALA A 61 0.17 50.23 -19.90
CA ALA A 61 1.57 49.97 -20.24
C ALA A 61 2.18 51.10 -21.09
N SER A 62 3.42 51.47 -20.78
CA SER A 62 4.22 52.38 -21.62
C SER A 62 4.46 51.79 -23.01
N LYS A 63 4.84 52.63 -23.98
CA LYS A 63 5.14 52.17 -25.35
C LYS A 63 6.23 51.10 -25.38
N ASP A 64 7.21 51.19 -24.47
CA ASP A 64 8.35 50.28 -24.40
C ASP A 64 7.99 48.95 -23.73
N ALA A 65 7.15 48.96 -22.69
CA ALA A 65 6.73 47.74 -21.98
C ALA A 65 5.60 46.97 -22.69
N LYS A 66 4.79 47.67 -23.50
CA LYS A 66 3.56 47.12 -24.10
C LYS A 66 3.77 45.87 -24.98
N PRO A 67 4.79 45.78 -25.87
CA PRO A 67 5.00 44.58 -26.67
C PRO A 67 5.29 43.34 -25.82
N GLN A 68 6.15 43.48 -24.81
CA GLN A 68 6.53 42.39 -23.92
C GLN A 68 5.36 41.96 -23.03
N ALA A 69 4.64 42.93 -22.44
CA ALA A 69 3.47 42.66 -21.61
C ALA A 69 2.34 42.01 -22.42
N ALA A 70 2.11 42.43 -23.67
CA ALA A 70 1.11 41.82 -24.56
C ALA A 70 1.46 40.36 -24.89
N ALA A 71 2.73 40.05 -25.19
CA ALA A 71 3.16 38.69 -25.48
C ALA A 71 2.99 37.75 -24.27
N LEU A 72 3.20 38.25 -23.05
CA LEU A 72 2.96 37.49 -21.81
C LEU A 72 1.48 37.18 -21.60
N VAL A 73 0.60 38.17 -21.80
CA VAL A 73 -0.86 37.98 -21.73
C VAL A 73 -1.33 36.96 -22.77
N GLU A 74 -0.87 37.08 -24.02
CA GLU A 74 -1.26 36.15 -25.09
C GLU A 74 -0.82 34.71 -24.79
N ALA A 75 0.40 34.51 -24.28
CA ALA A 75 0.88 33.20 -23.86
C ALA A 75 0.04 32.62 -22.71
N ALA A 76 -0.27 33.44 -21.71
CA ALA A 76 -1.09 33.05 -20.56
C ALA A 76 -2.52 32.67 -20.99
N GLU A 77 -3.12 33.40 -21.94
CA GLU A 77 -4.43 33.08 -22.52
C GLU A 77 -4.45 31.73 -23.24
N ARG A 78 -3.41 31.44 -24.03
CA ARG A 78 -3.28 30.16 -24.71
C ARG A 78 -3.17 29.01 -23.71
N ASN A 79 -2.38 29.19 -22.66
CA ASN A 79 -2.17 28.20 -21.60
C ASN A 79 -3.45 27.93 -20.79
N LEU A 80 -4.15 28.98 -20.35
CA LEU A 80 -5.44 28.85 -19.66
C LEU A 80 -6.47 28.15 -20.56
N SER A 81 -6.54 28.53 -21.84
CA SER A 81 -7.46 27.91 -22.79
C SER A 81 -7.09 26.45 -23.10
N PHE A 82 -5.81 26.08 -23.06
CA PHE A 82 -5.36 24.71 -23.24
C PHE A 82 -5.84 23.82 -22.09
N VAL A 83 -5.59 24.23 -20.84
CA VAL A 83 -6.04 23.49 -19.64
C VAL A 83 -7.56 23.39 -19.60
N ARG A 84 -8.28 24.50 -19.85
CA ARG A 84 -9.75 24.52 -19.84
C ARG A 84 -10.37 23.55 -20.85
N ARG A 85 -9.81 23.46 -22.06
CA ARG A 85 -10.28 22.53 -23.10
C ARG A 85 -9.87 21.09 -22.79
N GLY A 86 -8.68 20.90 -22.24
CA GLY A 86 -8.14 19.58 -21.87
C GLY A 86 -8.69 19.02 -20.55
N ARG A 87 -9.34 19.84 -19.72
CA ARG A 87 -9.87 19.53 -18.37
C ARG A 87 -8.84 19.09 -17.33
N GLY A 88 -7.63 18.71 -17.72
CA GLY A 88 -6.48 18.51 -16.82
C GLY A 88 -6.43 17.19 -16.03
N LEU A 89 -7.57 16.52 -15.80
CA LEU A 89 -7.66 15.33 -14.92
C LEU A 89 -6.71 14.17 -15.27
N HIS A 90 -6.42 13.92 -16.55
CA HIS A 90 -5.51 12.83 -16.96
C HIS A 90 -4.02 13.16 -16.75
N ASN A 91 -3.67 14.42 -16.52
CA ASN A 91 -2.33 14.85 -16.18
C ASN A 91 -2.41 16.09 -15.27
N VAL A 92 -2.92 15.85 -14.06
CA VAL A 92 -3.27 16.90 -13.11
C VAL A 92 -2.06 17.73 -12.70
N ASP A 93 -0.90 17.10 -12.45
CA ASP A 93 0.34 17.81 -12.12
C ASP A 93 0.74 18.81 -13.22
N TYR A 94 0.75 18.35 -14.47
CA TYR A 94 1.08 19.24 -15.59
C TYR A 94 0.06 20.37 -15.76
N ALA A 95 -1.22 20.07 -15.62
CA ALA A 95 -2.28 21.08 -15.68
C ALA A 95 -2.12 22.15 -14.60
N LEU A 96 -1.85 21.76 -13.35
CA LEU A 96 -1.60 22.69 -12.24
C LEU A 96 -0.34 23.54 -12.49
N ARG A 97 0.74 22.96 -13.03
CA ARG A 97 1.95 23.71 -13.40
C ARG A 97 1.69 24.72 -14.51
N ILE A 98 0.87 24.40 -15.50
CA ILE A 98 0.46 25.35 -16.54
C ILE A 98 -0.37 26.50 -15.93
N LEU A 99 -1.29 26.20 -15.01
CA LEU A 99 -2.08 27.23 -14.34
C LEU A 99 -1.22 28.15 -13.46
N ALA A 100 -0.20 27.61 -12.79
CA ALA A 100 0.80 28.43 -12.09
C ALA A 100 1.61 29.31 -13.05
N ASP A 101 2.04 28.81 -14.22
CA ASP A 101 2.71 29.62 -15.25
C ASP A 101 1.80 30.75 -15.78
N VAL A 102 0.48 30.53 -15.89
CA VAL A 102 -0.48 31.60 -16.22
C VAL A 102 -0.46 32.71 -15.17
N GLN A 103 -0.51 32.35 -13.89
CA GLN A 103 -0.44 33.30 -12.77
C GLN A 103 0.91 34.04 -12.74
N GLU A 104 2.03 33.34 -12.91
CA GLU A 104 3.36 33.99 -12.95
C GLU A 104 3.52 34.94 -14.13
N ARG A 105 2.98 34.62 -15.31
CA ARG A 105 2.98 35.53 -16.45
C ARG A 105 2.16 36.78 -16.17
N ALA A 106 1.02 36.63 -15.51
CA ALA A 106 0.21 37.76 -15.07
C ALA A 106 0.97 38.65 -14.07
N GLU A 107 1.70 38.06 -13.12
CA GLU A 107 2.56 38.79 -12.18
C GLU A 107 3.71 39.52 -12.87
N LYS A 108 4.33 38.91 -13.90
CA LYS A 108 5.35 39.56 -14.74
C LYS A 108 4.79 40.74 -15.53
N VAL A 109 3.53 40.67 -15.99
CA VAL A 109 2.87 41.81 -16.65
C VAL A 109 2.74 42.98 -15.69
N LYS A 110 2.27 42.75 -14.46
CA LYS A 110 2.17 43.81 -13.44
C LYS A 110 3.54 44.44 -13.15
N ALA A 111 4.57 43.61 -12.94
CA ALA A 111 5.93 44.10 -12.69
C ALA A 111 6.52 44.95 -13.84
N LEU A 112 6.12 44.70 -15.09
CA LEU A 112 6.55 45.48 -16.25
C LEU A 112 5.84 46.82 -16.38
N VAL A 113 4.60 46.94 -15.89
CA VAL A 113 3.74 48.10 -16.15
C VAL A 113 3.52 48.97 -14.91
N GLU A 114 3.75 48.44 -13.71
CA GLU A 114 3.58 49.12 -12.43
C GLU A 114 4.94 49.38 -11.77
N PRO A 115 5.39 50.64 -11.68
CA PRO A 115 6.65 50.98 -11.02
C PRO A 115 6.66 50.52 -9.55
N GLY A 116 7.69 49.78 -9.17
CA GLY A 116 7.86 49.29 -7.79
C GLY A 116 7.09 48.00 -7.47
N TYR A 117 6.36 47.42 -8.42
CA TYR A 117 5.70 46.12 -8.22
C TYR A 117 6.72 44.97 -8.30
N ALA A 118 6.79 44.16 -7.25
CA ALA A 118 7.55 42.91 -7.24
C ALA A 118 6.65 41.74 -7.62
N ALA A 119 6.99 41.03 -8.71
CA ALA A 119 6.24 39.86 -9.15
C ALA A 119 6.23 38.78 -8.07
N ARG A 120 5.05 38.24 -7.78
CA ARG A 120 4.91 37.11 -6.84
C ARG A 120 5.22 35.80 -7.56
N GLN A 121 5.93 34.91 -6.86
CA GLN A 121 6.09 33.52 -7.32
C GLN A 121 4.80 32.75 -7.03
N THR A 122 4.39 31.89 -7.95
CA THR A 122 3.23 31.00 -7.76
C THR A 122 3.74 29.57 -7.57
N VAL A 123 3.37 28.94 -6.46
CA VAL A 123 3.69 27.54 -6.21
C VAL A 123 2.46 26.70 -6.55
N PRO A 124 2.52 25.80 -7.55
CA PRO A 124 1.39 24.93 -7.87
C PRO A 124 1.18 23.90 -6.74
N PRO A 125 -0.08 23.55 -6.41
CA PRO A 125 -0.39 22.60 -5.33
C PRO A 125 -0.11 21.15 -5.78
N THR A 126 1.17 20.81 -5.92
CA THR A 126 1.66 19.52 -6.45
C THR A 126 2.36 18.69 -5.38
N GLY A 127 2.32 19.13 -4.13
CA GLY A 127 2.85 18.39 -2.98
C GLY A 127 2.06 17.12 -2.69
N CYS A 128 2.68 16.18 -1.95
CA CYS A 128 2.09 14.88 -1.63
C CYS A 128 0.71 15.02 -0.97
N THR A 129 0.59 15.89 0.03
CA THR A 129 -0.64 16.22 0.80
C THR A 129 -1.69 16.97 0.00
N GLN A 130 -1.27 17.77 -0.98
CA GLN A 130 -2.16 18.60 -1.78
C GLN A 130 -2.72 17.84 -2.98
N LEU A 131 -1.93 16.95 -3.57
CA LEU A 131 -2.26 16.29 -4.82
C LEU A 131 -2.76 14.86 -4.62
N CYS A 132 -2.03 14.05 -3.87
CA CYS A 132 -2.29 12.61 -3.77
C CYS A 132 -3.04 12.26 -2.48
N HIS A 133 -2.59 12.82 -1.36
CA HIS A 133 -3.10 12.57 -0.02
C HIS A 133 -4.19 13.59 0.35
N SER A 134 -5.25 13.61 -0.47
CA SER A 134 -6.33 14.61 -0.45
C SER A 134 -7.09 14.75 0.88
N CYS A 135 -6.98 13.77 1.78
CA CYS A 135 -7.42 13.86 3.16
C CYS A 135 -6.22 13.62 4.08
N VAL A 136 -5.44 14.67 4.33
CA VAL A 136 -4.27 14.63 5.22
C VAL A 136 -4.69 14.23 6.64
N GLU A 137 -5.80 14.78 7.11
CA GLU A 137 -6.43 14.42 8.38
C GLU A 137 -6.80 12.93 8.46
N CYS A 138 -7.12 12.27 7.33
CA CYS A 138 -7.39 10.83 7.30
C CYS A 138 -6.11 9.99 7.41
N ILE A 139 -4.96 10.53 7.04
CA ILE A 139 -3.67 9.83 7.09
C ILE A 139 -3.04 10.02 8.46
N GLU A 140 -3.18 11.21 9.05
CA GLU A 140 -2.73 11.54 10.40
C GLU A 140 -3.55 10.76 11.45
N THR A 141 -4.88 10.69 11.32
CA THR A 141 -5.74 10.12 12.37
C THR A 141 -6.10 8.64 12.22
N GLN A 142 -5.73 7.99 11.12
CA GLN A 142 -6.00 6.56 10.93
C GLN A 142 -4.70 5.78 10.78
N PRO A 143 -4.50 4.73 11.59
CA PRO A 143 -3.38 3.84 11.40
C PRO A 143 -3.43 3.18 10.02
N VAL A 144 -2.30 3.16 9.33
CA VAL A 144 -2.15 2.45 8.05
C VAL A 144 -1.44 1.12 8.26
N PRO A 145 -1.71 0.09 7.44
CA PRO A 145 -0.94 -1.14 7.52
C PRO A 145 0.48 -0.92 7.01
N PHE A 146 1.48 -1.23 7.85
CA PHE A 146 2.89 -1.33 7.47
C PHE A 146 3.38 -2.75 7.73
N GLY A 147 3.44 -3.57 6.67
CA GLY A 147 3.68 -5.01 6.84
C GLY A 147 2.56 -5.66 7.66
N ASN A 148 2.91 -6.19 8.83
CA ASN A 148 1.96 -6.81 9.77
C ASN A 148 1.58 -5.89 10.94
N VAL A 149 2.12 -4.66 11.00
CA VAL A 149 1.88 -3.71 12.09
C VAL A 149 0.91 -2.62 11.66
N SER A 150 0.17 -2.09 12.64
CA SER A 150 -0.67 -0.90 12.46
C SER A 150 0.19 0.32 12.74
N PHE A 151 0.44 1.16 11.72
CA PHE A 151 1.36 2.29 11.79
C PHE A 151 0.59 3.61 11.99
N PRO A 152 0.69 4.24 13.17
CA PRO A 152 0.05 5.53 13.46
C PRO A 152 0.91 6.69 12.93
N HIS A 153 0.47 7.41 11.90
CA HIS A 153 1.26 8.50 11.32
C HIS A 153 1.35 9.74 12.20
N ASP A 154 0.30 10.07 12.96
CA ASP A 154 0.28 11.19 13.91
C ASP A 154 1.46 11.14 14.88
N ILE A 155 1.68 10.00 15.52
CA ILE A 155 2.80 9.82 16.46
C ILE A 155 4.14 10.06 15.76
N HIS A 156 4.33 9.52 14.55
CA HIS A 156 5.63 9.56 13.88
C HIS A 156 5.90 10.91 13.18
N VAL A 157 4.89 11.53 12.58
CA VAL A 157 5.04 12.75 11.77
C VAL A 157 4.76 14.00 12.58
N GLU A 158 3.74 13.99 13.45
CA GLU A 158 3.38 15.16 14.26
C GLU A 158 4.16 15.21 15.56
N ASP A 159 4.15 14.13 16.36
CA ASP A 159 4.77 14.12 17.69
C ASP A 159 6.30 13.98 17.61
N GLU A 160 6.80 12.99 16.85
CA GLU A 160 8.24 12.75 16.66
C GLU A 160 8.86 13.64 15.56
N GLY A 161 8.04 14.28 14.72
CA GLY A 161 8.50 15.24 13.72
C GLY A 161 9.23 14.64 12.53
N LEU A 162 8.99 13.37 12.21
CA LEU A 162 9.60 12.73 11.04
C LEU A 162 9.05 13.29 9.73
N GLU A 163 9.93 13.55 8.78
CA GLU A 163 9.60 14.05 7.46
C GLU A 163 9.10 12.93 6.55
N CYS A 164 8.17 13.26 5.64
CA CYS A 164 7.58 12.28 4.70
C CYS A 164 8.63 11.42 3.97
N LEU A 165 9.76 12.04 3.59
CA LEU A 165 10.80 11.41 2.77
C LEU A 165 11.78 10.52 3.56
N GLU A 166 11.67 10.49 4.88
CA GLU A 166 12.41 9.53 5.71
C GLU A 166 11.82 8.13 5.58
N CYS A 167 10.49 8.06 5.40
CA CYS A 167 9.76 6.79 5.26
C CYS A 167 9.34 6.50 3.82
N HIS A 168 9.19 7.50 2.96
CA HIS A 168 8.72 7.35 1.59
C HIS A 168 9.74 7.81 0.56
N THR A 169 9.75 7.15 -0.59
CA THR A 169 10.49 7.65 -1.75
C THR A 169 9.91 8.96 -2.27
N PRO A 170 10.71 9.77 -3.00
CA PRO A 170 10.19 10.91 -3.73
C PRO A 170 9.08 10.54 -4.71
N ARG A 171 8.30 11.53 -5.12
CA ARG A 171 7.14 11.36 -6.01
C ARG A 171 7.50 10.71 -7.35
N GLU A 172 8.72 10.89 -7.84
CA GLU A 172 9.24 10.24 -9.05
C GLU A 172 9.23 8.70 -8.95
N ARG A 173 9.21 8.17 -7.72
CA ARG A 173 9.04 6.74 -7.40
C ARG A 173 7.70 6.45 -6.72
N HIS A 174 6.73 7.35 -6.85
CA HIS A 174 5.36 7.22 -6.35
C HIS A 174 5.23 7.00 -4.83
N GLY A 175 6.12 7.57 -4.01
CA GLY A 175 5.92 7.52 -2.56
C GLY A 175 6.00 6.11 -1.97
N GLN A 176 6.71 5.18 -2.62
CA GLN A 176 6.94 3.84 -2.08
C GLN A 176 7.52 3.93 -0.68
N THR A 177 6.97 3.17 0.27
CA THR A 177 7.50 3.10 1.63
C THR A 177 8.83 2.36 1.63
N VAL A 178 9.84 2.98 2.23
CA VAL A 178 11.23 2.50 2.32
C VAL A 178 11.73 2.45 3.76
N LEU A 179 10.90 2.84 4.74
CA LEU A 179 11.26 2.79 6.15
C LEU A 179 11.80 1.40 6.53
N GLN A 180 12.96 1.39 7.17
CA GLN A 180 13.60 0.23 7.79
C GLN A 180 14.04 0.67 9.20
N ASN A 181 14.31 -0.27 10.09
CA ASN A 181 14.87 -0.05 11.43
C ASN A 181 13.93 0.49 12.52
N CYS A 182 12.67 0.06 12.55
CA CYS A 182 11.73 0.39 13.63
C CYS A 182 12.28 0.04 15.04
N ASN A 183 13.16 -0.96 15.11
CA ASN A 183 13.77 -1.44 16.35
C ASN A 183 14.73 -0.43 17.02
N GLU A 184 15.23 0.59 16.30
CA GLU A 184 16.10 1.61 16.94
C GLU A 184 15.36 2.43 18.01
N CYS A 185 14.04 2.63 17.84
CA CYS A 185 13.20 3.35 18.81
C CYS A 185 12.26 2.43 19.60
N HIS A 186 11.82 1.31 19.00
CA HIS A 186 10.78 0.46 19.58
C HIS A 186 11.32 -0.77 20.34
N HIS A 187 12.59 -1.15 20.19
CA HIS A 187 13.19 -2.19 21.06
C HIS A 187 13.74 -1.56 22.34
N GLY A 188 13.34 -2.09 23.50
CA GLY A 188 13.85 -1.68 24.82
C GLY A 188 12.91 -0.75 25.58
N GLU A 189 13.46 -0.01 26.53
CA GLU A 189 12.69 0.90 27.41
C GLU A 189 12.61 2.32 26.82
N GLY A 190 11.45 2.97 26.90
CA GLY A 190 11.30 4.36 26.48
C GLY A 190 9.89 4.75 26.06
N ALA A 191 9.75 5.96 25.51
CA ALA A 191 8.47 6.47 25.01
C ALA A 191 7.93 5.70 23.79
N GLY A 192 8.83 5.06 23.03
CA GLY A 192 8.49 4.19 21.90
C GLY A 192 8.36 2.71 22.26
N ALA A 193 8.42 2.31 23.55
CA ALA A 193 8.36 0.90 23.90
C ALA A 193 7.04 0.27 23.44
N VAL A 194 7.14 -0.87 22.76
CA VAL A 194 6.01 -1.69 22.30
C VAL A 194 6.14 -3.10 22.85
N GLU A 195 5.04 -3.83 22.86
CA GLU A 195 5.09 -5.24 23.25
C GLU A 195 5.68 -6.08 22.11
N CYS A 196 6.33 -7.21 22.45
CA CYS A 196 6.95 -8.08 21.44
C CYS A 196 5.96 -8.51 20.35
N GLN A 197 4.72 -8.82 20.73
CA GLN A 197 3.66 -9.25 19.81
C GLN A 197 3.17 -8.16 18.86
N ASP A 198 3.38 -6.87 19.17
CA ASP A 198 2.93 -5.77 18.32
C ASP A 198 3.72 -5.74 17.00
N CYS A 199 4.98 -6.22 17.02
CA CYS A 199 5.83 -6.34 15.83
C CYS A 199 6.07 -7.80 15.41
N HIS A 200 6.29 -8.71 16.36
CA HIS A 200 6.53 -10.14 16.11
C HIS A 200 5.23 -10.95 16.10
N VAL A 201 4.23 -10.44 15.37
CA VAL A 201 2.87 -10.98 15.28
C VAL A 201 2.86 -12.45 14.86
N ASP A 202 3.70 -12.84 13.90
CA ASP A 202 3.77 -14.22 13.41
C ASP A 202 4.36 -15.17 14.46
N ASN A 203 5.39 -14.75 15.20
CA ASN A 203 5.96 -15.52 16.31
C ASN A 203 4.93 -15.70 17.42
N HIS A 204 4.25 -14.61 17.81
CA HIS A 204 3.21 -14.63 18.83
C HIS A 204 2.05 -15.56 18.44
N ASN A 205 1.56 -15.45 17.19
CA ASN A 205 0.48 -16.30 16.68
C ASN A 205 0.89 -17.77 16.65
N LEU A 206 2.12 -18.07 16.19
CA LEU A 206 2.61 -19.44 16.13
C LEU A 206 2.76 -20.04 17.54
N TYR A 207 3.38 -19.31 18.46
CA TYR A 207 3.53 -19.70 19.87
C TYR A 207 2.18 -20.01 20.53
N ASN A 208 1.17 -19.18 20.24
CA ASN A 208 -0.19 -19.34 20.76
C ASN A 208 -1.10 -20.27 19.96
N GLY A 209 -0.62 -20.89 18.87
CA GLY A 209 -1.45 -21.78 18.06
C GLY A 209 -2.62 -21.05 17.37
N GLN A 210 -2.43 -19.82 16.90
CA GLN A 210 -3.48 -18.95 16.37
C GLN A 210 -3.27 -18.57 14.90
N ASN A 211 -4.30 -17.97 14.30
CA ASN A 211 -4.26 -17.36 12.97
C ASN A 211 -3.92 -18.33 11.82
N ALA A 212 -4.26 -19.62 11.98
CA ALA A 212 -4.27 -20.53 10.85
C ALA A 212 -5.48 -20.24 9.95
N CYS A 213 -5.30 -20.47 8.65
CA CYS A 213 -6.34 -20.39 7.65
C CYS A 213 -6.83 -21.79 7.23
N ASP A 214 -8.13 -21.89 7.02
CA ASP A 214 -8.79 -23.00 6.32
C ASP A 214 -9.49 -22.49 5.04
N GLU A 215 -10.47 -23.23 4.52
CA GLU A 215 -11.21 -22.85 3.32
C GLU A 215 -12.07 -21.59 3.51
N LYS A 216 -12.39 -21.21 4.75
CA LYS A 216 -13.42 -20.22 5.07
C LYS A 216 -12.92 -19.04 5.89
N SER A 217 -11.90 -19.24 6.72
CA SER A 217 -11.46 -18.26 7.71
C SER A 217 -9.96 -18.32 7.95
N CYS A 218 -9.41 -17.23 8.47
CA CYS A 218 -8.04 -17.13 9.00
C CYS A 218 -8.06 -16.82 10.50
N ASP A 219 -8.90 -17.55 11.23
CA ASP A 219 -8.97 -17.49 12.71
C ASP A 219 -9.10 -18.91 13.28
N VAL A 220 -8.45 -19.86 12.61
CA VAL A 220 -8.42 -21.24 13.07
C VAL A 220 -7.33 -21.38 14.12
N ARG A 221 -7.68 -21.99 15.24
CA ARG A 221 -6.76 -22.27 16.34
C ARG A 221 -6.29 -23.71 16.29
N GLY A 222 -5.00 -23.91 16.49
CA GLY A 222 -4.38 -25.20 16.77
C GLY A 222 -4.01 -25.33 18.24
N GLU A 223 -3.14 -26.29 18.54
CA GLU A 223 -2.60 -26.45 19.88
C GLU A 223 -1.60 -25.33 20.20
N LYS A 224 -1.75 -24.73 21.38
CA LYS A 224 -0.76 -23.80 21.94
C LYS A 224 0.55 -24.53 22.23
N ASN A 225 1.66 -23.80 22.23
CA ASN A 225 2.88 -24.32 22.82
C ASN A 225 2.61 -24.65 24.31
N PRO A 226 3.06 -25.80 24.84
CA PRO A 226 2.91 -26.15 26.25
C PRO A 226 3.39 -25.08 27.24
N MET A 227 4.35 -24.24 26.83
CA MET A 227 4.89 -23.15 27.63
C MET A 227 4.07 -21.86 27.54
N ALA A 228 3.17 -21.70 26.56
CA ALA A 228 2.50 -20.44 26.26
C ALA A 228 1.57 -19.89 27.34
N GLU A 229 1.18 -20.70 28.32
CA GLU A 229 0.35 -20.25 29.45
C GLU A 229 1.16 -19.66 30.61
N ALA A 230 2.44 -20.03 30.72
CA ALA A 230 3.28 -19.70 31.86
C ALA A 230 4.56 -18.96 31.47
N VAL A 231 4.97 -19.02 30.21
CA VAL A 231 6.24 -18.49 29.74
C VAL A 231 6.03 -17.39 28.70
N GLY A 232 6.50 -16.18 29.01
CA GLY A 232 6.52 -15.00 28.15
C GLY A 232 7.74 -14.96 27.22
N CYS A 233 7.74 -14.01 26.28
CA CYS A 233 8.81 -13.88 25.28
C CYS A 233 10.18 -13.59 25.92
N GLU A 234 10.22 -12.68 26.89
CA GLU A 234 11.45 -12.19 27.53
C GLU A 234 12.15 -13.24 28.39
N GLU A 235 11.43 -14.26 28.85
CA GLU A 235 12.00 -15.30 29.72
C GLU A 235 12.90 -16.26 28.92
N CYS A 236 12.61 -16.50 27.64
CA CYS A 236 13.53 -17.18 26.74
C CYS A 236 14.48 -16.22 26.01
N HIS A 237 14.01 -15.01 25.72
CA HIS A 237 14.78 -13.96 25.02
C HIS A 237 15.42 -12.95 25.98
N ALA A 238 15.93 -13.41 27.12
CA ALA A 238 16.45 -12.56 28.19
C ALA A 238 17.58 -11.61 27.75
N GLN A 239 18.40 -12.03 26.77
CA GLN A 239 19.45 -11.19 26.19
C GLN A 239 18.86 -9.98 25.44
N VAL A 240 17.74 -10.16 24.74
CA VAL A 240 17.05 -9.07 24.03
C VAL A 240 16.47 -8.07 25.02
N ALA A 241 15.90 -8.56 26.13
CA ALA A 241 15.43 -7.70 27.21
C ALA A 241 16.58 -6.86 27.82
N ALA A 242 17.82 -7.38 27.79
CA ALA A 242 19.03 -6.66 28.21
C ALA A 242 19.64 -5.76 27.11
N GLY A 243 19.00 -5.65 25.93
CA GLY A 243 19.50 -4.86 24.79
C GLY A 243 20.61 -5.54 23.99
N GLU A 244 20.81 -6.85 24.18
CA GLU A 244 21.80 -7.67 23.47
C GLU A 244 21.14 -8.50 22.36
N GLU A 245 21.94 -8.95 21.40
CA GLU A 245 21.46 -9.89 20.38
C GLU A 245 21.12 -11.24 21.00
N ASN A 246 20.00 -11.82 20.59
CA ASN A 246 19.61 -13.14 21.03
C ASN A 246 20.51 -14.24 20.44
N THR A 247 21.06 -15.10 21.30
CA THR A 247 21.89 -16.23 20.88
C THR A 247 21.24 -17.56 21.23
N VAL A 248 21.58 -18.62 20.48
CA VAL A 248 21.08 -19.97 20.77
C VAL A 248 21.59 -20.43 22.14
N GLU A 249 22.84 -20.13 22.46
CA GLU A 249 23.45 -20.39 23.77
C GLU A 249 22.72 -19.67 24.90
N GLY A 250 22.30 -18.42 24.67
CA GLY A 250 21.49 -17.65 25.63
C GLY A 250 20.11 -18.28 25.88
N ILE A 251 19.42 -18.72 24.82
CA ILE A 251 18.16 -19.46 24.97
C ILE A 251 18.37 -20.75 25.75
N LYS A 252 19.42 -21.52 25.44
CA LYS A 252 19.74 -22.76 26.17
C LYS A 252 19.98 -22.49 27.65
N ALA A 253 20.73 -21.45 27.97
CA ALA A 253 20.98 -21.03 29.34
C ALA A 253 19.69 -20.69 30.08
N ALA A 254 18.76 -19.96 29.44
CA ALA A 254 17.45 -19.65 30.02
C ALA A 254 16.63 -20.90 30.35
N CYS A 255 16.67 -21.92 29.48
CA CYS A 255 16.03 -23.21 29.76
C CYS A 255 16.65 -23.90 30.99
N VAL A 256 17.98 -23.95 31.05
CA VAL A 256 18.72 -24.61 32.15
C VAL A 256 18.50 -23.88 33.48
N GLU A 257 18.40 -22.55 33.48
CA GLU A 257 18.14 -21.74 34.67
C GLU A 257 16.75 -22.04 35.27
N CYS A 258 15.70 -22.06 34.45
CA CYS A 258 14.34 -22.38 34.92
C CYS A 258 14.17 -23.86 35.32
N HIS A 259 14.98 -24.77 34.77
CA HIS A 259 14.92 -26.20 35.03
C HIS A 259 16.04 -26.69 35.98
N ASP A 260 16.31 -25.91 37.03
CA ASP A 260 17.17 -26.27 38.16
C ASP A 260 18.59 -26.76 37.77
N GLY A 261 19.14 -26.25 36.67
CA GLY A 261 20.48 -26.61 36.20
C GLY A 261 20.57 -27.92 35.41
N ASP A 262 19.43 -28.48 34.97
CA ASP A 262 19.42 -29.69 34.14
C ASP A 262 19.78 -29.34 32.68
N GLU A 263 21.04 -29.59 32.32
CA GLU A 263 21.61 -29.39 30.98
C GLU A 263 20.85 -30.12 29.86
N SER A 264 20.04 -31.16 30.18
CA SER A 264 19.25 -31.85 29.17
C SER A 264 18.18 -30.95 28.53
N TYR A 265 17.69 -29.93 29.25
CA TYR A 265 16.76 -28.94 28.69
C TYR A 265 17.44 -28.00 27.69
N GLY A 266 18.71 -27.67 27.90
CA GLY A 266 19.50 -26.95 26.88
C GLY A 266 19.70 -27.79 25.60
N ALA A 267 19.90 -29.11 25.74
CA ALA A 267 20.03 -30.01 24.60
C ALA A 267 18.72 -30.16 23.80
N MET A 268 17.55 -29.99 24.42
CA MET A 268 16.26 -30.01 23.69
C MET A 268 16.18 -28.94 22.60
N VAL A 269 16.82 -27.77 22.80
CA VAL A 269 16.87 -26.71 21.80
C VAL A 269 17.57 -27.19 20.52
N ASP A 270 18.65 -27.97 20.65
CA ASP A 270 19.34 -28.57 19.50
C ASP A 270 18.43 -29.56 18.74
N GLU A 271 17.67 -30.38 19.48
CA GLU A 271 16.72 -31.32 18.89
C GLU A 271 15.62 -30.58 18.14
N TRP A 272 15.08 -29.49 18.70
CA TRP A 272 14.09 -28.64 18.05
C TRP A 272 14.62 -27.95 16.80
N GLU A 273 15.87 -27.48 16.82
CA GLU A 273 16.52 -26.93 15.63
C GLU A 273 16.65 -27.98 14.51
N GLU A 274 17.08 -29.19 14.84
CA GLU A 274 17.20 -30.27 13.86
C GLU A 274 15.85 -30.69 13.31
N GLU A 275 14.82 -30.76 14.15
CA GLU A 275 13.45 -31.01 13.72
C GLU A 275 12.94 -29.92 12.78
N ALA A 276 13.14 -28.65 13.14
CA ALA A 276 12.80 -27.50 12.30
C ALA A 276 13.54 -27.53 10.96
N LYS A 277 14.82 -27.90 10.95
CA LYS A 277 15.62 -28.10 9.71
C LYS A 277 15.04 -29.24 8.87
N GLY A 278 14.55 -30.32 9.49
CA GLY A 278 13.89 -31.44 8.82
C GLY A 278 12.65 -31.05 8.01
N LEU A 279 11.93 -30.01 8.43
CA LEU A 279 10.73 -29.51 7.73
C LEU A 279 11.05 -28.74 6.43
N LYS A 280 12.31 -28.35 6.19
CA LYS A 280 12.70 -27.54 5.02
C LYS A 280 12.37 -28.20 3.68
N ALA A 281 12.53 -29.52 3.58
CA ALA A 281 12.23 -30.25 2.35
C ALA A 281 10.73 -30.27 2.03
N GLU A 282 9.90 -30.39 3.06
CA GLU A 282 8.44 -30.32 2.93
C GLU A 282 8.01 -28.90 2.51
N VAL A 283 8.54 -27.86 3.16
CA VAL A 283 8.30 -26.45 2.80
C VAL A 283 8.69 -26.17 1.36
N ALA A 284 9.86 -26.64 0.91
CA ALA A 284 10.29 -26.46 -0.47
C ALA A 284 9.30 -27.11 -1.46
N THR A 285 8.82 -28.31 -1.15
CA THR A 285 7.81 -29.02 -1.95
C THR A 285 6.50 -28.23 -2.01
N LEU A 286 6.01 -27.74 -0.86
CA LEU A 286 4.78 -26.96 -0.78
C LEU A 286 4.90 -25.61 -1.50
N ARG A 287 6.05 -24.95 -1.45
CA ARG A 287 6.33 -23.72 -2.23
C ARG A 287 6.24 -23.98 -3.73
N THR A 288 6.85 -25.07 -4.22
CA THR A 288 6.74 -25.44 -5.63
C THR A 288 5.28 -25.71 -6.01
N MET A 289 4.55 -26.45 -5.17
CA MET A 289 3.12 -26.72 -5.41
C MET A 289 2.27 -25.43 -5.41
N LEU A 290 2.56 -24.48 -4.52
CA LEU A 290 1.92 -23.17 -4.46
C LEU A 290 2.16 -22.39 -5.76
N GLN A 291 3.42 -22.26 -6.18
CA GLN A 291 3.81 -21.58 -7.42
C GLN A 291 3.18 -22.22 -8.66
N ASP A 292 3.16 -23.55 -8.74
CA ASP A 292 2.52 -24.29 -9.81
C ASP A 292 1.02 -24.01 -9.88
N THR A 293 0.36 -23.97 -8.72
CA THR A 293 -1.08 -23.70 -8.64
C THR A 293 -1.40 -22.26 -9.03
N GLN A 294 -0.61 -21.29 -8.57
CA GLN A 294 -0.71 -19.88 -9.00
C GLN A 294 -0.55 -19.74 -10.52
N ARG A 295 0.42 -20.45 -11.13
CA ARG A 295 0.58 -20.47 -12.60
C ARG A 295 -0.64 -21.04 -13.32
N LYS A 296 -1.25 -22.11 -12.80
CA LYS A 296 -2.48 -22.70 -13.35
C LYS A 296 -3.68 -21.74 -13.24
N ILE A 297 -3.81 -21.02 -12.11
CA ILE A 297 -4.84 -19.98 -11.93
C ILE A 297 -4.68 -18.89 -12.99
N LEU A 298 -3.46 -18.35 -13.15
CA LEU A 298 -3.19 -17.30 -14.13
C LEU A 298 -3.50 -17.75 -15.57
N ALA A 299 -3.17 -18.99 -15.92
CA ALA A 299 -3.52 -19.56 -17.21
C ALA A 299 -5.05 -19.64 -17.40
N ALA A 300 -5.77 -20.16 -16.40
CA ALA A 300 -7.23 -20.25 -16.43
C ALA A 300 -7.91 -18.87 -16.51
N MET A 301 -7.38 -17.85 -15.81
CA MET A 301 -7.87 -16.47 -15.90
C MET A 301 -7.72 -15.90 -17.31
N ARG A 302 -6.57 -16.13 -17.98
CA ARG A 302 -6.36 -15.70 -19.38
C ARG A 302 -7.31 -16.37 -20.36
N GLU A 303 -7.76 -17.58 -20.04
CA GLU A 303 -8.77 -18.32 -20.80
C GLU A 303 -10.21 -17.91 -20.44
N GLY A 304 -10.40 -16.93 -19.54
CA GLY A 304 -11.72 -16.46 -19.12
C GLY A 304 -12.48 -17.44 -18.22
N LYS A 305 -11.79 -18.39 -17.58
CA LYS A 305 -12.40 -19.38 -16.68
C LYS A 305 -12.61 -18.80 -15.27
N TYR A 306 -13.63 -19.32 -14.59
CA TYR A 306 -13.86 -19.04 -13.17
C TYR A 306 -12.72 -19.62 -12.32
N THR A 307 -12.13 -18.80 -11.44
CA THR A 307 -10.97 -19.18 -10.63
C THR A 307 -11.03 -18.69 -9.19
N TYR A 308 -12.06 -17.96 -8.78
CA TYR A 308 -12.13 -17.29 -7.48
C TYR A 308 -11.98 -18.27 -6.30
N ASP A 309 -12.71 -19.39 -6.30
CA ASP A 309 -12.59 -20.41 -5.25
C ASP A 309 -11.14 -20.95 -5.11
N ALA A 310 -10.46 -21.16 -6.25
CA ALA A 310 -9.07 -21.64 -6.24
C ALA A 310 -8.08 -20.54 -5.79
N GLN A 311 -8.36 -19.28 -6.11
CA GLN A 311 -7.58 -18.14 -5.63
C GLN A 311 -7.67 -18.01 -4.11
N ASP A 312 -8.86 -18.13 -3.53
CA ASP A 312 -9.06 -18.03 -2.08
C ASP A 312 -8.30 -19.13 -1.33
N LEU A 313 -8.38 -20.38 -1.81
CA LEU A 313 -7.64 -21.51 -1.24
C LEU A 313 -6.11 -21.30 -1.33
N VAL A 314 -5.60 -20.81 -2.46
CA VAL A 314 -4.17 -20.51 -2.64
C VAL A 314 -3.73 -19.37 -1.73
N ASN A 315 -4.54 -18.32 -1.59
CA ASN A 315 -4.25 -17.19 -0.69
C ASN A 315 -4.17 -17.66 0.76
N ASN A 316 -5.06 -18.55 1.20
CA ASN A 316 -5.06 -19.09 2.56
C ASN A 316 -3.88 -20.05 2.78
N ALA A 317 -3.51 -20.85 1.77
CA ALA A 317 -2.32 -21.69 1.83
C ALA A 317 -1.03 -20.85 1.95
N GLU A 318 -0.94 -19.75 1.20
CA GLU A 318 0.20 -18.84 1.26
C GLU A 318 0.32 -18.16 2.64
N LYS A 319 -0.80 -17.75 3.25
CA LYS A 319 -0.81 -17.18 4.61
C LYS A 319 -0.29 -18.17 5.65
N ASN A 320 -0.78 -19.41 5.64
CA ASN A 320 -0.30 -20.46 6.55
C ASN A 320 1.20 -20.72 6.38
N LEU A 321 1.67 -20.75 5.13
CA LEU A 321 3.09 -20.96 4.84
C LEU A 321 3.95 -19.78 5.33
N LYS A 322 3.46 -18.54 5.18
CA LYS A 322 4.12 -17.35 5.74
C LYS A 322 4.18 -17.36 7.26
N LEU A 323 3.09 -17.76 7.93
CA LEU A 323 3.05 -17.89 9.40
C LEU A 323 4.10 -18.90 9.89
N PHE A 324 4.22 -20.05 9.23
CA PHE A 324 5.27 -21.02 9.53
C PHE A 324 6.68 -20.43 9.35
N GLU A 325 6.93 -19.76 8.22
CA GLU A 325 8.27 -19.28 7.86
C GLU A 325 8.74 -18.11 8.72
N ARG A 326 7.82 -17.18 9.03
CA ARG A 326 8.12 -15.96 9.79
C ARG A 326 8.03 -16.17 11.30
N GLY A 327 7.10 -17.02 11.75
CA GLY A 327 6.92 -17.31 13.16
C GLY A 327 8.01 -18.17 13.78
N ASN A 328 8.91 -18.74 12.97
CA ASN A 328 9.95 -19.69 13.35
C ASN A 328 9.38 -20.96 14.05
N PRO A 329 9.45 -22.14 13.41
CA PRO A 329 8.77 -23.34 13.88
C PRO A 329 9.16 -23.81 15.29
N ILE A 330 10.30 -23.39 15.83
CA ILE A 330 10.72 -23.71 17.20
C ILE A 330 9.73 -23.15 18.23
N HIS A 331 9.07 -22.02 17.97
CA HIS A 331 8.06 -21.48 18.88
C HIS A 331 6.86 -22.42 19.04
N ASN A 332 6.56 -23.30 18.07
CA ASN A 332 5.52 -24.33 18.23
C ASN A 332 5.65 -25.41 17.14
N LEU A 333 6.48 -26.44 17.37
CA LEU A 333 6.75 -27.48 16.37
C LEU A 333 5.49 -28.30 16.02
N ALA A 334 4.64 -28.60 17.01
CA ALA A 334 3.41 -29.36 16.79
C ALA A 334 2.45 -28.61 15.87
N PHE A 335 2.16 -27.34 16.17
CA PHE A 335 1.32 -26.52 15.33
C PHE A 335 1.96 -26.20 13.98
N SER A 336 3.28 -26.08 13.92
CA SER A 336 4.00 -25.90 12.66
C SER A 336 3.78 -27.06 11.68
N LYS A 337 3.79 -28.31 12.18
CA LYS A 337 3.45 -29.49 11.36
C LYS A 337 1.99 -29.48 10.92
N ASP A 338 1.07 -29.10 11.81
CA ASP A 338 -0.36 -28.95 11.48
C ASP A 338 -0.56 -27.91 10.37
N LEU A 339 0.11 -26.75 10.45
CA LEU A 339 0.08 -25.72 9.42
C LEU A 339 0.52 -26.24 8.06
N LEU A 340 1.64 -26.98 7.98
CA LEU A 340 2.10 -27.57 6.71
C LEU A 340 1.08 -28.59 6.15
N GLY A 341 0.43 -29.36 7.02
CA GLY A 341 -0.68 -30.24 6.66
C GLY A 341 -1.88 -29.47 6.06
N ARG A 342 -2.23 -28.32 6.64
CA ARG A 342 -3.28 -27.44 6.10
C ARG A 342 -2.90 -26.83 4.76
N VAL A 343 -1.67 -26.34 4.62
CA VAL A 343 -1.14 -25.82 3.34
C VAL A 343 -1.29 -26.87 2.24
N ARG A 344 -0.85 -28.11 2.50
CA ARG A 344 -1.01 -29.22 1.56
C ARG A 344 -2.47 -29.42 1.15
N THR A 345 -3.36 -29.49 2.14
CA THR A 345 -4.80 -29.72 1.92
C THR A 345 -5.41 -28.63 1.04
N LEU A 346 -5.17 -27.36 1.36
CA LEU A 346 -5.67 -26.20 0.61
C LEU A 346 -5.15 -26.21 -0.83
N LEU A 347 -3.86 -26.49 -1.04
CA LEU A 347 -3.27 -26.55 -2.39
C LEU A 347 -3.84 -27.72 -3.21
N THR A 348 -4.02 -28.90 -2.62
CA THR A 348 -4.66 -30.03 -3.29
C THR A 348 -6.09 -29.69 -3.71
N GLN A 349 -6.85 -29.04 -2.84
CA GLN A 349 -8.22 -28.63 -3.14
C GLN A 349 -8.29 -27.54 -4.22
N ALA A 350 -7.38 -26.57 -4.20
CA ALA A 350 -7.28 -25.55 -5.24
C ALA A 350 -7.02 -26.16 -6.61
N GLN A 351 -6.10 -27.12 -6.70
CA GLN A 351 -5.82 -27.84 -7.95
C GLN A 351 -7.04 -28.63 -8.44
N LYS A 352 -7.72 -29.36 -7.56
CA LYS A 352 -8.96 -30.09 -7.90
C LYS A 352 -10.08 -29.15 -8.39
N THR A 353 -10.18 -27.97 -7.79
CA THR A 353 -11.17 -26.95 -8.17
C THR A 353 -10.92 -26.46 -9.59
N LEU A 354 -9.66 -26.19 -9.95
CA LEU A 354 -9.27 -25.80 -11.31
C LEU A 354 -9.56 -26.91 -12.33
N GLU A 355 -9.35 -28.18 -11.96
CA GLU A 355 -9.68 -29.33 -12.81
C GLU A 355 -11.19 -29.47 -13.03
N ALA A 356 -12.01 -29.30 -11.99
CA ALA A 356 -13.47 -29.37 -12.11
C ALA A 356 -14.01 -28.30 -13.08
N TYR A 357 -13.55 -27.05 -12.97
CA TYR A 357 -13.96 -25.96 -13.85
C TYR A 357 -13.35 -26.04 -15.27
N SER A 358 -12.30 -26.85 -15.46
CA SER A 358 -11.76 -27.12 -16.81
C SER A 358 -12.69 -27.96 -17.69
N THR A 359 -13.71 -28.59 -17.11
CA THR A 359 -14.62 -29.53 -17.79
C THR A 359 -16.02 -28.98 -18.10
N ILE A 360 -16.26 -27.66 -18.00
CA ILE A 360 -17.50 -27.08 -18.49
C ILE A 360 -17.60 -27.31 -20.00
N ARG A 361 -18.37 -28.34 -20.37
CA ARG A 361 -19.03 -28.50 -21.67
C ARG A 361 -19.55 -27.13 -22.06
N THR A 362 -19.07 -26.63 -23.20
CA THR A 362 -19.82 -25.63 -23.96
C THR A 362 -21.25 -26.14 -24.05
N LEU A 363 -22.20 -25.43 -23.41
CA LEU A 363 -23.60 -25.68 -23.69
C LEU A 363 -23.77 -25.53 -25.21
N PRO A 364 -24.39 -26.50 -25.91
CA PRO A 364 -24.69 -26.34 -27.32
C PRO A 364 -25.48 -25.04 -27.48
N ARG A 365 -25.17 -24.32 -28.56
CA ARG A 365 -25.59 -22.93 -28.81
C ARG A 365 -27.11 -22.73 -28.73
N GLU A 366 -27.88 -23.81 -28.81
CA GLU A 366 -29.35 -23.82 -28.66
C GLU A 366 -29.84 -23.54 -27.23
N ALA A 367 -29.01 -23.69 -26.19
CA ALA A 367 -29.41 -23.46 -24.81
C ALA A 367 -29.27 -21.98 -24.36
N TYR A 368 -28.75 -21.11 -25.23
CA TYR A 368 -28.52 -19.68 -24.97
C TYR A 368 -29.53 -18.75 -25.65
N PHE A 369 -30.56 -19.29 -26.33
CA PHE A 369 -31.59 -18.51 -27.04
C PHE A 369 -32.99 -18.79 -26.54
#